data_AF-D6KFQ0-F1
#
_entry.id   AF-D6KFQ0-F1
#
_cell.length_a   1.000
_cell.length_b   1.000
_cell.length_c   1.000
_cell.angle_alpha   90.00
_cell.angle_beta   90.00
_cell.angle_gamma   90.00
#
_symmetry.space_group_name_H-M   'P 1'
#
loop_
_entity.id
_entity.type
_entity.pdbx_description
1 polymer ?
#
loop_
_entity_poly.entity_id
_entity_poly.type
_entity_poly.pdbx_seq_one_letter_code
_entity_poly.pdbx_strand_id
1 'polypeptide(L)'
;MCAGAVDSPRLLLHSGIGPRAELEALGIPVVHDLPGVGENLLDHPESVIVWETNGPIPENSAMDSDAGLFVRRDPQQPGPDLMFHFYQIPFTDNPERLGYERPAYGVSMTPNIPKPRSRGRLYLTSADPSVKPALDFRYFTDEEDYDARTLVDGLRIAREIAQAEPLAGWLKREVCPGPGIVGDDELSEYARKVAHTVYHPAGTCRMGAADDALAVVDPRLRVRGLSGIRIADASVFPTMPAVNPMIGVLMVGEKAAELIGGERR
;
A
#
# COMPACT_ATOMS: atom_id res chain seq x y z
N MET A 1 -9.97 10.64 -16.29
CA MET A 1 -9.38 11.06 -15.01
C MET A 1 -8.22 10.15 -14.69
N CYS A 2 -7.09 10.72 -14.30
CA CYS A 2 -5.85 9.99 -13.99
C CYS A 2 -5.12 10.66 -12.82
N ALA A 3 -5.85 11.11 -11.78
CA ALA A 3 -5.29 11.85 -10.65
C ALA A 3 -4.78 10.92 -9.52
N GLY A 4 -4.82 9.61 -9.72
CA GLY A 4 -4.34 8.62 -8.77
C GLY A 4 -5.36 8.25 -7.70
N ALA A 5 -5.01 7.27 -6.85
CA ALA A 5 -5.91 6.70 -5.86
C ALA A 5 -6.35 7.67 -4.74
N VAL A 6 -5.71 8.82 -4.61
CA VAL A 6 -6.10 9.84 -3.63
C VAL A 6 -6.95 10.92 -4.28
N ASP A 7 -6.46 11.53 -5.37
CA ASP A 7 -7.13 12.69 -5.93
C ASP A 7 -8.23 12.35 -6.95
N SER A 8 -8.22 11.17 -7.60
CA SER A 8 -9.35 10.77 -8.46
C SER A 8 -10.68 10.62 -7.70
N PRO A 9 -10.76 9.87 -6.58
CA PRO A 9 -12.00 9.84 -5.79
C PRO A 9 -12.32 11.23 -5.19
N ARG A 10 -11.31 11.98 -4.72
CA ARG A 10 -11.51 13.34 -4.19
C ARG A 10 -12.16 14.28 -5.20
N LEU A 11 -11.71 14.25 -6.46
CA LEU A 11 -12.28 15.04 -7.55
C LEU A 11 -13.73 14.63 -7.85
N LEU A 12 -14.05 13.33 -7.82
CA LEU A 12 -15.43 12.86 -7.97
C LEU A 12 -16.31 13.37 -6.83
N LEU A 13 -15.84 13.26 -5.58
CA LEU A 13 -16.59 13.70 -4.39
C LEU A 13 -16.89 15.20 -4.46
N HIS A 14 -15.90 16.06 -4.76
CA HIS A 14 -16.13 17.50 -4.95
C HIS A 14 -16.98 17.83 -6.19
N SER A 15 -17.08 16.91 -7.16
CA SER A 15 -17.97 17.03 -8.32
C SER A 15 -19.40 16.53 -8.05
N GLY A 16 -19.72 16.16 -6.81
CA GLY A 16 -21.04 15.63 -6.45
C GLY A 16 -21.27 14.17 -6.85
N ILE A 17 -20.21 13.42 -7.12
CA ILE A 17 -20.26 12.00 -7.51
C ILE A 17 -19.67 11.15 -6.38
N GLY A 18 -20.51 10.46 -5.63
CA GLY A 18 -20.06 9.67 -4.47
C GLY A 18 -21.21 9.32 -3.51
N PRO A 19 -20.90 8.91 -2.26
CA PRO A 19 -21.92 8.53 -1.29
C PRO A 19 -22.82 9.71 -0.94
N ARG A 20 -24.11 9.64 -1.31
CA ARG A 20 -25.10 10.73 -1.12
C ARG A 20 -25.06 11.35 0.27
N ALA A 21 -25.14 10.52 1.31
CA ALA A 21 -25.26 11.00 2.69
C ALA A 21 -24.02 11.80 3.13
N GLU A 22 -22.83 11.40 2.70
CA GLU A 22 -21.57 12.10 3.03
C GLU A 22 -21.45 13.43 2.30
N LEU A 23 -21.87 13.47 1.03
CA LEU A 23 -21.89 14.70 0.24
C LEU A 23 -22.90 15.71 0.80
N GLU A 24 -24.12 15.26 1.11
CA GLU A 24 -25.18 16.08 1.70
C GLU A 24 -24.76 16.65 3.07
N ALA A 25 -24.07 15.85 3.90
CA ALA A 25 -23.57 16.29 5.20
C ALA A 25 -22.55 17.44 5.10
N LEU A 26 -21.82 17.54 3.99
CA LEU A 26 -20.87 18.63 3.71
C LEU A 26 -21.48 19.78 2.89
N GLY A 27 -22.76 19.67 2.51
CA GLY A 27 -23.43 20.66 1.66
C GLY A 27 -22.97 20.65 0.20
N ILE A 28 -22.39 19.54 -0.28
CA ILE A 28 -22.01 19.36 -1.68
C ILE A 28 -23.23 18.87 -2.46
N PRO A 29 -23.64 19.54 -3.57
CA PRO A 29 -24.76 19.07 -4.39
C PRO A 29 -24.51 17.68 -4.96
N VAL A 30 -25.45 16.75 -4.73
CA VAL A 30 -25.34 15.38 -5.25
C VAL A 30 -25.76 15.34 -6.72
N VAL A 31 -24.80 15.10 -7.60
CA VAL A 31 -24.99 14.88 -9.04
C VAL A 31 -25.28 13.41 -9.32
N HIS A 32 -24.54 12.51 -8.69
CA HIS A 32 -24.71 11.07 -8.86
C HIS A 32 -24.36 10.31 -7.58
N ASP A 33 -25.29 9.50 -7.08
CA ASP A 33 -25.07 8.67 -5.90
C ASP A 33 -24.30 7.41 -6.30
N LEU A 34 -23.04 7.34 -5.91
CA LEU A 34 -22.12 6.26 -6.24
C LEU A 34 -21.34 5.86 -4.98
N PRO A 35 -21.91 4.99 -4.13
CA PRO A 35 -21.41 4.73 -2.77
C PRO A 35 -20.03 4.06 -2.72
N GLY A 36 -19.53 3.55 -3.85
CA GLY A 36 -18.18 2.97 -3.93
C GLY A 36 -17.04 4.00 -4.03
N VAL A 37 -17.31 5.28 -4.30
CA VAL A 37 -16.25 6.30 -4.45
C VAL A 37 -15.60 6.56 -3.09
N GLY A 38 -14.29 6.33 -3.01
CA GLY A 38 -13.51 6.48 -1.79
C GLY A 38 -13.39 5.20 -0.97
N GLU A 39 -14.27 4.22 -1.17
CA GLU A 39 -14.20 2.91 -0.52
C GLU A 39 -13.08 2.03 -1.09
N ASN A 40 -12.73 0.94 -0.40
CA ASN A 40 -11.70 -0.01 -0.86
C ASN A 40 -10.33 0.67 -1.07
N LEU A 41 -9.93 1.54 -0.14
CA LEU A 41 -8.55 2.02 -0.11
C LEU A 41 -7.62 0.83 0.21
N LEU A 42 -6.75 0.52 -0.73
CA LEU A 42 -5.76 -0.54 -0.67
C LEU A 42 -4.36 0.05 -0.57
N ASP A 43 -3.42 -0.73 -0.05
CA ASP A 43 -2.00 -0.38 -0.03
C ASP A 43 -1.14 -1.63 0.21
N HIS A 44 0.18 -1.50 0.20
CA HIS A 44 1.11 -2.47 0.80
C HIS A 44 1.62 -1.90 2.13
N PRO A 45 1.02 -2.25 3.27
CA PRO A 45 1.61 -1.92 4.57
C PRO A 45 2.93 -2.66 4.74
N GLU A 46 3.92 -1.98 5.30
CA GLU A 46 5.24 -2.53 5.61
C GLU A 46 5.63 -2.30 7.07
N SER A 47 6.55 -3.11 7.56
CA SER A 47 7.34 -2.80 8.76
C SER A 47 8.81 -2.79 8.41
N VAL A 48 9.66 -2.54 9.40
CA VAL A 48 11.11 -2.43 9.19
C VAL A 48 11.89 -3.15 10.27
N ILE A 49 12.99 -3.79 9.87
CA ILE A 49 14.05 -4.28 10.75
C ILE A 49 15.38 -3.74 10.25
N VAL A 50 16.19 -3.24 11.18
CA VAL A 50 17.43 -2.51 10.87
C VAL A 50 18.61 -3.17 11.55
N TRP A 51 19.72 -3.29 10.82
CA TRP A 51 21.01 -3.72 11.36
C TRP A 51 22.07 -2.65 11.15
N GLU A 52 22.88 -2.42 12.17
CA GLU A 52 24.12 -1.66 12.05
C GLU A 52 25.16 -2.54 11.34
N THR A 53 25.90 -1.98 10.39
CA THR A 53 26.99 -2.68 9.70
C THR A 53 28.35 -2.40 10.36
N ASN A 54 29.34 -3.27 10.11
CA ASN A 54 30.71 -3.12 10.62
C ASN A 54 31.42 -1.86 10.09
N GLY A 55 30.93 -1.30 8.99
CA GLY A 55 31.45 -0.09 8.35
C GLY A 55 30.53 0.36 7.22
N PRO A 56 30.98 1.30 6.37
CA PRO A 56 30.21 1.74 5.22
C PRO A 56 29.96 0.59 4.24
N ILE A 57 28.81 0.64 3.58
CA ILE A 57 28.41 -0.27 2.51
C ILE A 57 29.01 0.26 1.20
N PRO A 58 29.38 -0.61 0.23
CA PRO A 58 29.84 -0.14 -1.07
C PRO A 58 28.85 0.83 -1.74
N GLU A 59 29.37 1.87 -2.38
CA GLU A 59 28.57 2.80 -3.20
C GLU A 59 28.21 2.14 -4.54
N ASN A 60 27.29 1.18 -4.50
CA ASN A 60 26.88 0.40 -5.67
C ASN A 60 25.36 0.30 -5.84
N SER A 61 24.64 1.33 -5.38
CA SER A 61 23.18 1.36 -5.42
C SER A 61 22.62 2.26 -6.51
N ALA A 62 21.50 1.86 -7.11
CA ALA A 62 20.72 2.72 -7.99
C ALA A 62 19.69 3.57 -7.24
N MET A 63 19.07 3.03 -6.18
CA MET A 63 18.01 3.71 -5.42
C MET A 63 17.92 3.32 -3.94
N ASP A 64 19.01 2.84 -3.36
CA ASP A 64 19.17 2.26 -2.02
C ASP A 64 18.41 0.93 -1.79
N SER A 65 17.36 0.63 -2.56
CA SER A 65 16.50 -0.57 -2.42
C SER A 65 16.51 -1.50 -3.63
N ASP A 66 17.70 -1.92 -4.07
CA ASP A 66 17.87 -2.60 -5.37
C ASP A 66 17.55 -4.10 -5.33
N ALA A 67 17.35 -4.68 -4.13
CA ALA A 67 17.03 -6.08 -3.96
C ALA A 67 15.66 -6.26 -3.29
N GLY A 68 14.92 -7.26 -3.76
CA GLY A 68 13.65 -7.65 -3.18
C GLY A 68 13.57 -9.17 -3.00
N LEU A 69 12.77 -9.59 -2.04
CA LEU A 69 12.47 -10.99 -1.77
C LEU A 69 10.97 -11.22 -1.85
N PHE A 70 10.58 -12.34 -2.46
CA PHE A 70 9.19 -12.79 -2.51
C PHE A 70 9.09 -14.12 -1.80
N VAL A 71 8.23 -14.20 -0.79
CA VAL A 71 7.98 -15.41 -0.01
C VAL A 71 6.53 -15.83 -0.19
N ARG A 72 6.33 -17.13 -0.41
CA ARG A 72 5.02 -17.77 -0.32
C ARG A 72 4.99 -18.58 0.97
N ARG A 73 4.39 -18.02 2.00
CA ARG A 73 4.21 -18.65 3.32
C ARG A 73 3.02 -19.60 3.30
N ASP A 74 1.92 -19.16 2.72
CA ASP A 74 0.73 -19.98 2.54
C ASP A 74 0.77 -20.70 1.17
N PRO A 75 0.92 -22.04 1.13
CA PRO A 75 0.97 -22.80 -0.12
C PRO A 75 -0.37 -22.79 -0.88
N GLN A 76 -1.47 -22.38 -0.25
CA GLN A 76 -2.77 -22.24 -0.91
C GLN A 76 -2.87 -20.96 -1.74
N GLN A 77 -1.99 -19.97 -1.51
CA GLN A 77 -1.97 -18.74 -2.28
C GLN A 77 -1.35 -18.97 -3.67
N PRO A 78 -1.91 -18.38 -4.74
CA PRO A 78 -1.40 -18.55 -6.10
C PRO A 78 -0.04 -17.88 -6.33
N GLY A 79 0.39 -16.98 -5.44
CA GLY A 79 1.64 -16.22 -5.55
C GLY A 79 2.22 -15.87 -4.18
N PRO A 80 3.26 -15.02 -4.14
CA PRO A 80 3.85 -14.59 -2.88
C PRO A 80 2.85 -13.74 -2.09
N ASP A 81 2.87 -13.95 -0.79
CA ASP A 81 1.98 -13.33 0.19
C ASP A 81 2.76 -12.58 1.27
N LEU A 82 4.07 -12.45 1.07
CA LEU A 82 4.99 -11.61 1.81
C LEU A 82 6.10 -11.17 0.83
N MET A 83 6.40 -9.88 0.83
CA MET A 83 7.48 -9.29 0.03
C MET A 83 8.42 -8.51 0.95
N PHE A 84 9.67 -8.34 0.52
CA PHE A 84 10.63 -7.46 1.16
C PHE A 84 11.26 -6.53 0.14
N HIS A 85 11.65 -5.36 0.61
CA HIS A 85 12.75 -4.59 0.04
C HIS A 85 13.95 -4.70 0.98
N PHE A 86 15.15 -4.80 0.40
CA PHE A 86 16.41 -4.73 1.12
C PHE A 86 17.06 -3.39 0.81
N TYR A 87 17.19 -2.54 1.83
CA TYR A 87 17.75 -1.22 1.76
C TYR A 87 19.22 -1.23 2.22
N GLN A 88 20.09 -0.57 1.46
CA GLN A 88 21.48 -0.28 1.82
C GLN A 88 21.61 0.99 2.68
N ILE A 89 20.56 1.33 3.42
CA ILE A 89 20.49 2.45 4.36
C ILE A 89 19.76 2.00 5.63
N PRO A 90 20.05 2.60 6.80
CA PRO A 90 19.28 2.33 8.01
C PRO A 90 17.99 3.15 7.99
N PHE A 91 16.87 2.51 7.65
CA PHE A 91 15.56 3.17 7.63
C PHE A 91 14.93 3.19 9.04
N THR A 92 15.07 4.32 9.75
CA THR A 92 14.67 4.46 11.17
C THR A 92 13.61 5.54 11.43
N ASP A 93 13.05 6.18 10.40
CA ASP A 93 12.10 7.30 10.55
C ASP A 93 10.96 7.01 11.54
N ASN A 94 10.35 5.83 11.44
CA ASN A 94 9.30 5.36 12.33
C ASN A 94 9.80 4.67 13.62
N PRO A 95 10.92 3.92 13.61
CA PRO A 95 11.54 3.47 14.84
C PRO A 95 11.99 4.60 15.80
N GLU A 96 12.45 5.75 15.31
CA GLU A 96 12.99 6.83 16.16
C GLU A 96 11.99 7.40 17.17
N ARG A 97 10.70 7.44 16.84
CA ARG A 97 9.63 7.83 17.80
C ARG A 97 9.40 6.83 18.93
N LEU A 98 9.98 5.63 18.83
CA LEU A 98 10.02 4.65 19.92
C LEU A 98 11.34 4.70 20.71
N GLY A 99 12.25 5.61 20.37
CA GLY A 99 13.54 5.80 21.04
C GLY A 99 14.69 4.98 20.46
N TYR A 100 14.53 4.35 19.29
CA TYR A 100 15.65 3.73 18.58
C TYR A 100 16.54 4.80 17.96
N GLU A 101 17.86 4.62 18.02
CA GLU A 101 18.83 5.55 17.42
C GLU A 101 19.28 5.06 16.04
N ARG A 102 19.35 5.98 15.07
CA ARG A 102 19.85 5.70 13.73
C ARG A 102 21.36 5.44 13.75
N PRO A 103 21.84 4.26 13.31
CA PRO A 103 23.27 3.99 13.20
C PRO A 103 23.89 4.83 12.06
N ALA A 104 25.20 5.11 12.16
CA ALA A 104 25.93 5.83 11.11
C ALA A 104 25.96 5.06 9.78
N TYR A 105 26.05 3.72 9.85
CA TYR A 105 26.00 2.81 8.72
C TYR A 105 25.08 1.64 9.06
N GLY A 106 24.26 1.21 8.11
CA GLY A 106 23.34 0.11 8.34
C GLY A 106 22.55 -0.28 7.10
N VAL A 107 21.91 -1.44 7.19
CA VAL A 107 20.97 -1.95 6.20
C VAL A 107 19.61 -2.16 6.87
N SER A 108 18.56 -2.21 6.07
CA SER A 108 17.24 -2.60 6.58
C SER A 108 16.52 -3.52 5.63
N MET A 109 15.71 -4.42 6.17
CA MET A 109 14.72 -5.18 5.41
C MET A 109 13.34 -4.66 5.77
N THR A 110 12.49 -4.47 4.78
CA THR A 110 11.11 -4.03 5.00
C THR A 110 10.10 -5.11 4.57
N PRO A 111 9.71 -6.03 5.48
CA PRO A 111 8.61 -6.93 5.18
C PRO A 111 7.33 -6.13 4.92
N ASN A 112 6.68 -6.41 3.80
CA ASN A 112 5.42 -5.79 3.40
C ASN A 112 4.41 -6.85 2.95
N ILE A 113 3.13 -6.47 2.99
CA ILE A 113 1.99 -7.36 2.74
C ILE A 113 1.47 -7.13 1.32
N PRO A 114 1.76 -8.01 0.35
CA PRO A 114 1.40 -7.76 -1.05
C PRO A 114 -0.10 -7.90 -1.32
N LYS A 115 -0.78 -8.67 -0.47
CA LYS A 115 -2.21 -9.01 -0.58
C LYS A 115 -2.89 -8.80 0.78
N PRO A 116 -2.97 -7.55 1.28
CA PRO A 116 -3.56 -7.31 2.59
C PRO A 116 -5.05 -7.65 2.58
N ARG A 117 -5.58 -7.98 3.75
CA ARG A 117 -7.02 -8.21 3.96
C ARG A 117 -7.72 -6.97 4.49
N SER A 118 -7.01 -6.09 5.19
CA SER A 118 -7.54 -4.79 5.61
C SER A 118 -7.97 -3.96 4.40
N ARG A 119 -9.04 -3.19 4.56
CA ARG A 119 -9.59 -2.29 3.54
C ARG A 119 -9.82 -0.95 4.19
N GLY A 120 -9.19 0.10 3.68
CA GLY A 120 -9.44 1.46 4.15
C GLY A 120 -10.56 2.16 3.38
N ARG A 121 -10.65 3.47 3.61
CA ARG A 121 -11.44 4.40 2.81
C ARG A 121 -10.81 5.80 2.76
N LEU A 122 -11.18 6.56 1.76
CA LEU A 122 -10.90 7.98 1.58
C LEU A 122 -12.22 8.75 1.54
N TYR A 123 -12.31 9.83 2.31
CA TYR A 123 -13.52 10.66 2.36
C TYR A 123 -13.17 12.14 2.56
N LEU A 124 -14.12 13.01 2.22
CA LEU A 124 -13.97 14.45 2.45
C LEU A 124 -14.31 14.80 3.90
N THR A 125 -13.59 15.77 4.46
CA THR A 125 -13.91 16.37 5.77
C THR A 125 -14.43 17.80 5.65
N SER A 126 -14.40 18.36 4.43
CA SER A 126 -14.82 19.71 4.10
C SER A 126 -15.25 19.78 2.64
N ALA A 127 -16.17 20.70 2.34
CA ALA A 127 -16.52 21.04 0.95
C ALA A 127 -15.46 21.92 0.27
N ASP A 128 -14.55 22.54 1.03
CA ASP A 128 -13.45 23.34 0.49
C ASP A 128 -12.41 22.43 -0.18
N PRO A 129 -12.19 22.53 -1.50
CA PRO A 129 -11.23 21.70 -2.21
C PRO A 129 -9.77 22.01 -1.84
N SER A 130 -9.48 23.07 -1.08
CA SER A 130 -8.14 23.33 -0.52
C SER A 130 -7.80 22.39 0.65
N VAL A 131 -8.82 21.85 1.32
CA VAL A 131 -8.66 20.94 2.46
C VAL A 131 -8.34 19.53 1.93
N LYS A 132 -7.30 18.91 2.51
CA LYS A 132 -6.90 17.54 2.17
C LYS A 132 -8.01 16.55 2.59
N PRO A 133 -8.25 15.48 1.80
CA PRO A 133 -9.19 14.44 2.21
C PRO A 133 -8.64 13.68 3.43
N ALA A 134 -9.53 13.02 4.17
CA ALA A 134 -9.13 12.03 5.16
C ALA A 134 -8.79 10.72 4.45
N LEU A 135 -7.65 10.12 4.83
CA LEU A 135 -7.26 8.77 4.44
C LEU A 135 -7.24 7.92 5.70
N ASP A 136 -8.12 6.93 5.74
CA ASP A 136 -8.15 5.93 6.80
C ASP A 136 -7.86 4.57 6.19
N PHE A 137 -6.59 4.17 6.22
CA PHE A 137 -6.15 2.88 5.67
C PHE A 137 -6.71 1.68 6.44
N ARG A 138 -7.11 1.88 7.71
CA ARG A 138 -7.52 0.81 8.61
C ARG A 138 -6.54 -0.37 8.59
N TYR A 139 -5.23 -0.09 8.62
CA TYR A 139 -4.23 -1.17 8.66
C TYR A 139 -4.46 -2.08 9.88
N PHE A 140 -4.29 -3.38 9.69
CA PHE A 140 -4.37 -4.40 10.74
C PHE A 140 -5.76 -4.48 11.41
N THR A 141 -6.83 -4.22 10.65
CA THR A 141 -8.21 -4.36 11.14
C THR A 141 -8.93 -5.58 10.53
N ASP A 142 -8.22 -6.46 9.83
CA ASP A 142 -8.83 -7.67 9.28
C ASP A 142 -9.17 -8.68 10.38
N GLU A 143 -10.31 -9.36 10.25
CA GLU A 143 -10.91 -10.17 11.33
C GLU A 143 -10.03 -11.34 11.80
N GLU A 144 -9.17 -11.86 10.92
CA GLU A 144 -8.29 -12.98 11.21
C GLU A 144 -6.89 -12.54 11.63
N ASP A 145 -6.61 -11.24 11.73
CA ASP A 145 -5.27 -10.71 12.00
C ASP A 145 -4.19 -11.26 11.05
N TYR A 146 -4.59 -11.55 9.80
CA TYR A 146 -3.70 -12.04 8.76
C TYR A 146 -2.61 -11.01 8.46
N ASP A 147 -2.97 -9.72 8.43
CA ASP A 147 -2.03 -8.67 8.06
C ASP A 147 -0.90 -8.56 9.10
N ALA A 148 -1.24 -8.53 10.40
CA ALA A 148 -0.21 -8.41 11.44
C ALA A 148 0.67 -9.66 11.54
N ARG A 149 0.08 -10.86 11.46
CA ARG A 149 0.84 -12.13 11.42
C ARG A 149 1.82 -12.19 10.25
N THR A 150 1.46 -11.55 9.13
CA THR A 150 2.35 -11.42 7.97
C THR A 150 3.62 -10.65 8.26
N LEU A 151 3.52 -9.55 9.01
CA LEU A 151 4.70 -8.79 9.39
C LEU A 151 5.53 -9.51 10.45
N VAL A 152 4.89 -10.25 11.37
CA VAL A 152 5.61 -11.09 12.36
C VAL A 152 6.46 -12.16 11.66
N ASP A 153 5.87 -12.90 10.70
CA ASP A 153 6.61 -13.87 9.89
C ASP A 153 7.73 -13.18 9.10
N GLY A 154 7.44 -12.00 8.55
CA GLY A 154 8.41 -11.17 7.84
C GLY A 154 9.64 -10.83 8.68
N LEU A 155 9.44 -10.34 9.91
CA LEU A 155 10.53 -10.01 10.83
C LEU A 155 11.36 -11.25 11.19
N ARG A 156 10.74 -12.43 11.32
CA ARG A 156 11.46 -13.69 11.57
C ARG A 156 12.31 -14.13 10.39
N ILE A 157 11.73 -14.13 9.19
CA ILE A 157 12.44 -14.48 7.96
C ILE A 157 13.62 -13.52 7.74
N ALA A 158 13.42 -12.22 7.99
CA ALA A 158 14.49 -11.24 7.89
C ALA A 158 15.66 -11.53 8.85
N ARG A 159 15.36 -11.95 10.09
CA ARG A 159 16.38 -12.41 11.05
C ARG A 159 17.09 -13.68 10.60
N GLU A 160 16.37 -14.64 10.01
CA GLU A 160 16.97 -15.85 9.45
C GLU A 160 17.97 -15.50 8.32
N ILE A 161 17.57 -14.62 7.39
CA ILE A 161 18.43 -14.18 6.29
C ILE A 161 19.65 -13.43 6.82
N ALA A 162 19.48 -12.57 7.84
CA ALA A 162 20.57 -11.83 8.46
C ALA A 162 21.64 -12.72 9.11
N GLN A 163 21.32 -13.97 9.45
CA GLN A 163 22.26 -14.95 10.00
C GLN A 163 23.02 -15.73 8.91
N ALA A 164 22.62 -15.62 7.65
CA ALA A 164 23.26 -16.34 6.55
C ALA A 164 24.47 -15.57 5.98
N GLU A 165 25.52 -16.29 5.62
CA GLU A 165 26.65 -15.72 4.87
C GLU A 165 26.28 -15.50 3.39
N PRO A 166 26.81 -14.44 2.73
CA PRO A 166 27.83 -13.53 3.25
C PRO A 166 27.29 -12.37 4.10
N LEU A 167 25.96 -12.22 4.25
CA LEU A 167 25.35 -11.06 4.90
C LEU A 167 25.75 -10.95 6.38
N ALA A 168 25.73 -12.05 7.11
CA ALA A 168 26.09 -12.09 8.53
C ALA A 168 27.46 -11.44 8.81
N GLY A 169 28.47 -11.67 7.97
CA GLY A 169 29.79 -11.05 8.11
C GLY A 169 29.83 -9.52 8.00
N TRP A 170 28.79 -8.88 7.44
CA TRP A 170 28.69 -7.42 7.36
C TRP A 170 28.01 -6.78 8.56
N LEU A 171 27.20 -7.56 9.30
CA LEU A 171 26.32 -7.03 10.34
C LEU A 171 27.04 -6.99 11.68
N LYS A 172 26.89 -5.87 12.40
CA LYS A 172 27.43 -5.66 13.74
C LYS A 172 26.42 -6.00 14.83
N ARG A 173 25.17 -5.55 14.67
CA ARG A 173 24.04 -5.85 15.59
C ARG A 173 22.70 -5.50 14.95
N GLU A 174 21.63 -6.12 15.45
CA GLU A 174 20.26 -5.67 15.21
C GLU A 174 19.99 -4.39 16.03
N VAL A 175 19.49 -3.35 15.38
CA VAL A 175 19.17 -2.05 15.99
C VAL A 175 17.72 -2.02 16.45
N CYS A 176 16.78 -2.27 15.54
CA CYS A 176 15.36 -2.36 15.83
C CYS A 176 14.74 -3.52 15.05
N PRO A 177 13.81 -4.30 15.63
CA PRO A 177 13.27 -4.18 17.00
C PRO A 177 14.28 -4.45 18.12
N GLY A 178 15.42 -5.04 17.79
CA GLY A 178 16.47 -5.40 18.73
C GLY A 178 16.32 -6.87 19.16
N PRO A 179 17.43 -7.52 19.54
CA PRO A 179 17.46 -8.97 19.72
C PRO A 179 16.61 -9.49 20.89
N GLY A 180 16.17 -8.60 21.80
CA GLY A 180 15.34 -8.96 22.95
C GLY A 180 13.86 -9.14 22.62
N ILE A 181 13.36 -8.59 21.50
CA ILE A 181 11.95 -8.70 21.10
C ILE A 181 11.79 -9.96 20.25
N VAL A 182 11.19 -11.01 20.80
CA VAL A 182 11.12 -12.34 20.15
C VAL A 182 9.72 -12.95 20.15
N GLY A 183 8.86 -12.56 21.09
CA GLY A 183 7.49 -13.06 21.17
C GLY A 183 6.64 -12.58 20.00
N ASP A 184 5.64 -13.39 19.62
CA ASP A 184 4.67 -13.03 18.57
C ASP A 184 3.99 -11.70 18.85
N ASP A 185 3.49 -11.54 20.08
CA ASP A 185 2.76 -10.34 20.50
C ASP A 185 3.66 -9.10 20.50
N GLU A 186 4.90 -9.22 20.99
CA GLU A 186 5.85 -8.11 21.02
C GLU A 186 6.31 -7.71 19.61
N LEU A 187 6.54 -8.69 18.73
CA LEU A 187 6.87 -8.45 17.32
C LEU A 187 5.70 -7.80 16.58
N SER A 188 4.46 -8.26 16.84
CA SER A 188 3.24 -7.67 16.28
C SER A 188 3.06 -6.23 16.74
N GLU A 189 3.23 -5.97 18.04
CA GLU A 189 3.14 -4.63 18.60
C GLU A 189 4.19 -3.69 18.01
N TYR A 190 5.45 -4.12 17.96
CA TYR A 190 6.51 -3.37 17.29
C TYR A 190 6.16 -3.12 15.84
N ALA A 191 5.79 -4.16 15.08
CA ALA A 191 5.56 -4.08 13.65
C ALA A 191 4.47 -3.07 13.31
N ARG A 192 3.35 -3.10 14.05
CA ARG A 192 2.24 -2.16 13.93
C ARG A 192 2.64 -0.76 14.36
N LYS A 193 3.39 -0.62 15.46
CA LYS A 193 3.86 0.68 15.91
C LYS A 193 4.71 1.29 14.83
N VAL A 194 5.75 0.64 14.32
CA VAL A 194 6.66 1.25 13.31
C VAL A 194 6.15 1.14 11.87
N ALA A 195 4.94 0.63 11.67
CA ALA A 195 4.38 0.38 10.35
C ALA A 195 4.44 1.62 9.45
N HIS A 196 4.75 1.36 8.20
CA HIS A 196 4.90 2.33 7.14
C HIS A 196 4.16 1.84 5.89
N THR A 197 4.20 2.61 4.80
CA THR A 197 3.63 2.24 3.50
C THR A 197 4.74 2.10 2.47
N VAL A 198 4.64 1.09 1.60
CA VAL A 198 5.50 1.04 0.38
C VAL A 198 5.08 2.12 -0.63
N TYR A 199 4.14 3.00 -0.27
CA TYR A 199 3.59 4.09 -1.08
C TYR A 199 2.76 3.59 -2.26
N HIS A 200 1.90 2.60 -2.02
CA HIS A 200 1.09 1.97 -3.06
C HIS A 200 -0.44 2.15 -2.90
N PRO A 201 -0.95 3.36 -2.55
CA PRO A 201 -2.39 3.55 -2.42
C PRO A 201 -3.12 3.24 -3.73
N ALA A 202 -4.20 2.47 -3.65
CA ALA A 202 -4.97 2.00 -4.79
C ALA A 202 -6.45 1.76 -4.45
N GLY A 203 -7.27 1.48 -5.46
CA GLY A 203 -8.59 0.84 -5.31
C GLY A 203 -9.79 1.70 -4.91
N THR A 204 -9.58 2.99 -4.67
CA THR A 204 -10.61 3.95 -4.23
C THR A 204 -11.71 4.28 -5.26
N CYS A 205 -11.56 3.82 -6.48
CA CYS A 205 -12.55 3.89 -7.56
C CYS A 205 -12.62 2.54 -8.30
N ARG A 206 -12.64 1.43 -7.55
CA ARG A 206 -12.44 0.08 -8.11
C ARG A 206 -13.37 -0.25 -9.27
N MET A 207 -12.83 -0.95 -10.27
CA MET A 207 -13.65 -1.63 -11.27
C MET A 207 -14.33 -2.86 -10.67
N GLY A 208 -15.44 -3.30 -11.27
CA GLY A 208 -16.12 -4.53 -10.86
C GLY A 208 -17.12 -5.05 -11.87
N ALA A 209 -17.77 -6.17 -11.54
CA ALA A 209 -18.83 -6.82 -12.33
C ALA A 209 -20.15 -6.03 -12.27
N ALA A 210 -21.05 -6.22 -13.23
CA ALA A 210 -22.26 -5.39 -13.36
C ALA A 210 -23.16 -5.38 -12.10
N ASP A 211 -23.17 -6.46 -11.35
CA ASP A 211 -23.92 -6.67 -10.10
C ASP A 211 -23.18 -6.18 -8.83
N ASP A 212 -21.94 -5.71 -8.97
CA ASP A 212 -21.17 -5.14 -7.88
C ASP A 212 -21.65 -3.73 -7.52
N ALA A 213 -22.42 -3.62 -6.43
CA ALA A 213 -23.00 -2.37 -5.96
C ALA A 213 -21.97 -1.30 -5.53
N LEU A 214 -20.73 -1.71 -5.24
CA LEU A 214 -19.66 -0.82 -4.77
C LEU A 214 -18.59 -0.56 -5.83
N ALA A 215 -18.75 -1.06 -7.05
CA ALA A 215 -17.85 -0.74 -8.14
C ALA A 215 -18.11 0.67 -8.68
N VAL A 216 -17.05 1.46 -8.87
CA VAL A 216 -17.13 2.85 -9.37
C VAL A 216 -17.05 2.88 -10.88
N VAL A 217 -16.23 2.01 -11.47
CA VAL A 217 -16.12 1.86 -12.92
C VAL A 217 -16.52 0.47 -13.39
N ASP A 218 -16.94 0.37 -14.65
CA ASP A 218 -17.19 -0.91 -15.32
C ASP A 218 -15.88 -1.54 -15.85
N PRO A 219 -15.90 -2.76 -16.42
CA PRO A 219 -14.72 -3.39 -17.01
C PRO A 219 -14.11 -2.63 -18.21
N ARG A 220 -14.78 -1.59 -18.70
CA ARG A 220 -14.28 -0.68 -19.74
C ARG A 220 -13.79 0.65 -19.15
N LEU A 221 -13.60 0.73 -17.84
CA LEU A 221 -13.13 1.90 -17.11
C LEU A 221 -14.09 3.10 -17.13
N ARG A 222 -15.35 2.90 -17.52
CA ARG A 222 -16.37 3.96 -17.55
C ARG A 222 -16.97 4.13 -16.17
N VAL A 223 -17.09 5.37 -15.69
CA VAL A 223 -17.78 5.66 -14.43
C VAL A 223 -19.23 5.22 -14.56
N ARG A 224 -19.71 4.42 -13.60
CA ARG A 224 -21.07 3.86 -13.66
C ARG A 224 -22.12 4.97 -13.58
N GLY A 225 -23.21 4.77 -14.30
CA GLY A 225 -24.32 5.73 -14.35
C GLY A 225 -24.04 7.04 -15.10
N LEU A 226 -22.81 7.26 -15.59
CA LEU A 226 -22.41 8.49 -16.27
C LEU A 226 -21.82 8.21 -17.65
N SER A 227 -21.98 9.17 -18.56
CA SER A 227 -21.43 9.12 -19.92
C SER A 227 -20.21 10.04 -20.06
N GLY A 228 -19.24 9.64 -20.88
CA GLY A 228 -18.11 10.50 -21.26
C GLY A 228 -16.99 10.61 -20.20
N ILE A 229 -17.09 9.87 -19.09
CA ILE A 229 -16.08 9.90 -18.02
C ILE A 229 -15.51 8.49 -17.82
N ARG A 230 -14.17 8.42 -17.76
CA ARG A 230 -13.40 7.22 -17.42
C ARG A 230 -12.33 7.53 -16.38
N ILE A 231 -11.89 6.51 -15.68
CA ILE A 231 -10.76 6.59 -14.73
C ILE A 231 -9.68 5.60 -15.18
N ALA A 232 -8.42 6.04 -15.26
CA ALA A 232 -7.30 5.22 -15.70
C ALA A 232 -6.06 5.54 -14.85
N ASP A 233 -6.07 5.05 -13.62
CA ASP A 233 -4.98 5.13 -12.65
C ASP A 233 -5.14 4.02 -11.58
N ALA A 234 -4.31 4.02 -10.53
CA ALA A 234 -4.33 3.01 -9.47
C ALA A 234 -5.68 2.91 -8.71
N SER A 235 -6.54 3.94 -8.75
CA SER A 235 -7.85 3.91 -8.09
C SER A 235 -8.75 2.80 -8.62
N VAL A 236 -8.56 2.33 -9.87
CA VAL A 236 -9.46 1.33 -10.47
C VAL A 236 -9.16 -0.09 -10.03
N PHE A 237 -8.10 -0.33 -9.27
CA PHE A 237 -7.70 -1.69 -8.89
C PHE A 237 -8.74 -2.34 -7.96
N PRO A 238 -9.30 -3.52 -8.31
CA PRO A 238 -10.20 -4.23 -7.41
C PRO A 238 -9.43 -4.91 -6.26
N THR A 239 -8.15 -5.22 -6.46
CA THR A 239 -7.24 -5.81 -5.48
C THR A 239 -5.80 -5.39 -5.80
N MET A 240 -4.91 -5.42 -4.81
CA MET A 240 -3.50 -5.12 -5.03
C MET A 240 -2.83 -6.19 -5.90
N PRO A 241 -1.94 -5.82 -6.83
CA PRO A 241 -0.96 -6.77 -7.36
C PRO A 241 0.01 -7.21 -6.24
N ALA A 242 0.63 -8.37 -6.40
CA ALA A 242 1.61 -8.87 -5.41
C ALA A 242 3.00 -8.21 -5.52
N VAL A 243 3.13 -7.16 -6.33
CA VAL A 243 4.38 -6.48 -6.68
C VAL A 243 4.15 -4.97 -6.71
N ASN A 244 5.21 -4.17 -6.75
CA ASN A 244 5.10 -2.71 -6.91
C ASN A 244 4.21 -2.35 -8.12
N PRO A 245 3.19 -1.49 -7.95
CA PRO A 245 2.09 -1.37 -8.90
C PRO A 245 2.40 -0.48 -10.11
N MET A 246 3.52 0.23 -10.14
CA MET A 246 3.80 1.28 -11.14
C MET A 246 3.59 0.79 -12.58
N ILE A 247 4.18 -0.35 -12.95
CA ILE A 247 3.98 -0.94 -14.29
C ILE A 247 2.52 -1.35 -14.52
N GLY A 248 1.84 -1.87 -13.49
CA GLY A 248 0.41 -2.18 -13.56
C GLY A 248 -0.45 -0.93 -13.83
N VAL A 249 -0.10 0.21 -13.26
CA VAL A 249 -0.78 1.50 -13.51
C VAL A 249 -0.56 1.96 -14.95
N LEU A 250 0.67 1.84 -15.48
CA LEU A 250 0.96 2.14 -16.89
C LEU A 250 0.13 1.25 -17.83
N MET A 251 0.02 -0.04 -17.52
CA MET A 251 -0.81 -0.97 -18.29
C MET A 251 -2.30 -0.62 -18.27
N VAL A 252 -2.83 -0.08 -17.17
CA VAL A 252 -4.19 0.47 -17.14
C VAL A 252 -4.33 1.66 -18.08
N GLY A 253 -3.33 2.55 -18.11
CA GLY A 253 -3.29 3.67 -19.05
C GLY A 253 -3.30 3.23 -20.52
N GLU A 254 -2.44 2.28 -20.88
CA GLU A 254 -2.39 1.68 -22.21
C GLU A 254 -3.72 1.04 -22.59
N LYS A 255 -4.31 0.26 -21.67
CA LYS A 255 -5.60 -0.39 -21.92
C LYS A 255 -6.73 0.63 -22.08
N ALA A 256 -6.72 1.71 -21.32
CA ALA A 256 -7.68 2.80 -21.47
C ALA A 256 -7.58 3.44 -22.87
N ALA A 257 -6.36 3.70 -23.36
CA ALA A 257 -6.14 4.25 -24.69
C ALA A 257 -6.68 3.31 -25.78
N GLU A 258 -6.44 2.00 -25.67
CA GLU A 258 -7.00 0.99 -26.58
C GLU A 258 -8.54 1.00 -26.57
N LEU A 259 -9.15 0.97 -25.38
CA LEU A 259 -10.62 0.94 -25.25
C LEU A 259 -11.29 2.20 -25.81
N ILE A 260 -10.66 3.37 -25.66
CA ILE A 260 -11.15 4.64 -26.24
C ILE A 260 -10.92 4.65 -27.76
N GLY A 261 -9.77 4.13 -28.22
CA GLY A 261 -9.45 4.01 -29.64
C GLY A 261 -10.41 3.08 -30.40
N GLY A 262 -10.76 1.94 -29.80
CA GLY A 262 -11.68 0.96 -30.37
C GLY A 262 -13.13 1.41 -30.46
N GLU A 263 -13.57 2.38 -29.64
CA GLU A 263 -14.91 2.97 -29.73
C GLU A 263 -15.04 4.06 -30.81
N ARG A 264 -13.90 4.57 -31.31
CA ARG A 264 -13.86 5.60 -32.35
C ARG A 264 -13.76 5.02 -33.77
N ARG A 265 -13.60 3.69 -33.89
CA ARG A 265 -13.59 2.96 -35.16
C ARG A 265 -14.95 2.32 -35.40
#